data_AF-A0A6J6V9B8-F1
#
_entry.id   AF-A0A6J6V9B8-F1
#
_cell.length_a   1.000
_cell.length_b   1.000
_cell.length_c   1.000
_cell.angle_alpha   90.00
_cell.angle_beta   90.00
_cell.angle_gamma   90.00
#
_symmetry.space_group_name_H-M   'P 1'
#
loop_
_entity.id
_entity.type
_entity.pdbx_description
1 polymer ?
#
loop_
_entity_poly.entity_id
_entity_poly.type
_entity_poly.pdbx_seq_one_letter_code
_entity_poly.pdbx_strand_id
1 'polypeptide(L)'
;MIGGGGEKRTLRLVAEYADQYNYFGPPESYANKLRILDEWCAKVGRNPREIERTVAIYPKEVTPELFAQYKEAGAEHIILASGGPFDLGLVEQLLAWR
;
A
#
# COMPACT_ATOMS: atom_id res chain seq x y z
N MET A 1 10.95 5.49 -0.23
CA MET A 1 9.97 4.41 0.05
C MET A 1 10.54 3.41 1.05
N ILE A 2 9.77 3.00 2.06
CA ILE A 2 10.09 1.89 2.99
C ILE A 2 8.93 0.90 2.97
N GLY A 3 9.23 -0.39 2.84
CA GLY A 3 8.23 -1.46 2.79
C GLY A 3 8.27 -2.43 3.98
N GLY A 4 7.11 -2.99 4.34
CA GLY A 4 6.99 -4.11 5.27
C GLY A 4 6.01 -3.90 6.43
N GLY A 5 5.63 -4.98 7.10
CA GLY A 5 4.53 -4.98 8.09
C GLY A 5 4.92 -4.87 9.57
N GLY A 6 6.20 -4.64 9.90
CA GLY A 6 6.67 -4.66 11.28
C GLY A 6 6.10 -3.50 12.12
N GLU A 7 5.09 -3.78 12.95
CA GLU A 7 4.33 -2.74 13.66
C GLU A 7 5.17 -1.89 14.63
N LYS A 8 6.20 -2.47 15.25
CA LYS A 8 7.05 -1.76 16.24
C LYS A 8 8.24 -1.05 15.62
N ARG A 9 8.89 -1.69 14.65
CA ARG A 9 10.16 -1.20 14.07
C ARG A 9 9.95 -0.58 12.69
N THR A 10 9.38 -1.34 11.76
CA THR A 10 9.18 -0.88 10.39
C THR A 10 8.29 0.36 10.35
N LEU A 11 7.09 0.32 10.95
CA LEU A 11 6.16 1.46 10.88
C LEU A 11 6.67 2.70 11.63
N ARG A 12 7.47 2.52 12.69
CA ARG A 12 8.18 3.64 13.32
C ARG A 12 9.19 4.27 12.36
N LEU A 13 10.01 3.46 11.69
CA LEU A 13 10.98 3.96 10.69
C LEU A 13 10.29 4.60 9.49
N VAL A 14 9.13 4.08 9.08
CA VAL A 14 8.31 4.70 8.03
C VAL A 14 7.86 6.10 8.48
N ALA A 15 7.31 6.22 9.68
CA ALA A 15 6.91 7.52 10.23
C ALA A 15 8.09 8.49 10.32
N GLU A 16 9.27 8.04 10.75
CA GLU A 16 10.46 8.90 10.91
C GLU A 16 11.10 9.32 9.58
N TYR A 17 11.12 8.46 8.56
CA TYR A 17 12.04 8.65 7.41
C TYR A 17 11.44 8.40 6.02
N ALA A 18 10.26 7.80 5.89
CA ALA A 18 9.76 7.42 4.57
C ALA A 18 8.94 8.53 3.91
N ASP A 19 9.17 8.78 2.62
CA ASP A 19 8.23 9.57 1.78
C ASP A 19 7.07 8.71 1.24
N GLN A 20 7.24 7.38 1.21
CA GLN A 20 6.23 6.43 0.75
C GLN A 20 6.28 5.16 1.60
N TYR A 21 5.12 4.63 1.97
CA TYR A 21 4.96 3.35 2.65
C TYR A 21 4.44 2.29 1.68
N ASN A 22 5.10 1.13 1.62
CA ASN A 22 4.62 -0.01 0.84
C ASN A 22 4.29 -1.23 1.72
N TYR A 23 3.21 -1.93 1.38
CA TYR A 23 2.81 -3.16 2.06
C TYR A 23 2.36 -4.24 1.08
N PHE A 24 2.23 -5.46 1.59
CA PHE A 24 1.72 -6.63 0.91
C PHE A 24 0.74 -7.35 1.83
N GLY A 25 -0.34 -7.89 1.28
CA GLY A 25 -1.36 -8.61 2.04
C GLY A 25 -2.74 -7.94 1.95
N PRO A 26 -3.78 -8.58 2.48
CA PRO A 26 -5.17 -8.25 2.18
C PRO A 26 -5.56 -6.82 2.63
N PRO A 27 -6.60 -6.21 2.01
CA PRO A 27 -7.02 -4.83 2.31
C PRO A 27 -7.28 -4.55 3.79
N GLU A 28 -7.87 -5.51 4.52
CA GLU A 28 -8.08 -5.39 5.97
C GLU A 28 -6.75 -5.26 6.75
N SER A 29 -5.77 -6.10 6.40
CA SER A 29 -4.44 -6.05 7.02
C SER A 29 -3.74 -4.74 6.69
N TYR A 30 -3.85 -4.27 5.45
CA TYR A 30 -3.33 -2.99 5.00
C TYR A 30 -3.93 -1.81 5.78
N ALA A 31 -5.26 -1.76 5.90
CA ALA A 31 -5.98 -0.74 6.67
C ALA A 31 -5.50 -0.69 8.14
N ASN A 32 -5.34 -1.85 8.78
CA ASN A 32 -4.80 -1.91 10.13
C ASN A 32 -3.36 -1.37 10.21
N LYS A 33 -2.50 -1.66 9.21
CA LYS A 33 -1.13 -1.10 9.17
C LYS A 33 -1.12 0.41 8.96
N LEU A 34 -2.03 0.96 8.16
CA LEU A 34 -2.17 2.40 7.99
C LEU A 34 -2.58 3.08 9.31
N ARG A 35 -3.52 2.50 10.04
CA ARG A 35 -3.92 3.00 11.37
C ARG A 35 -2.74 3.04 12.35
N ILE A 36 -1.91 2.00 12.38
CA ILE A 36 -0.72 1.94 13.25
C ILE A 36 0.36 2.93 12.77
N LEU A 37 0.51 3.10 11.45
CA LEU A 37 1.40 4.12 10.91
C LEU A 37 0.97 5.53 11.35
N ASP A 38 -0.32 5.84 11.31
CA ASP A 38 -0.85 7.13 11.77
C ASP A 38 -0.58 7.35 13.27
N GLU A 39 -0.68 6.30 14.10
CA GLU A 39 -0.26 6.36 15.51
C GLU A 39 1.23 6.67 15.67
N TRP A 40 2.09 6.11 14.82
CA TRP A 40 3.52 6.43 14.84
C TRP A 40 3.80 7.86 14.40
N CYS A 41 3.15 8.33 13.33
CA CYS A 41 3.21 9.71 12.87
C CYS A 41 2.82 10.67 14.01
N ALA A 42 1.74 10.39 14.73
CA ALA A 42 1.32 11.18 15.89
C ALA A 42 2.39 11.19 17.00
N LYS A 43 3.04 10.05 17.29
CA LYS A 43 4.10 9.95 18.31
C LYS A 43 5.37 10.72 17.95
N VAL A 44 5.74 10.75 16.67
CA VAL A 44 6.96 11.43 16.20
C VAL A 44 6.70 12.88 15.74
N GLY A 45 5.45 13.34 15.81
CA GLY A 45 5.07 14.71 15.43
C GLY A 45 5.07 14.95 13.92
N ARG A 46 4.84 13.92 13.11
CA ARG A 46 4.80 14.03 11.64
C ARG A 46 3.38 14.04 11.11
N ASN A 47 3.13 14.83 10.06
CA ASN A 47 1.87 14.76 9.32
C ASN A 47 1.80 13.46 8.51
N PRO A 48 0.82 12.57 8.76
CA PRO A 48 0.70 11.29 8.05
C PRO A 48 0.43 11.42 6.54
N ARG A 49 0.03 12.61 6.06
CA ARG A 49 -0.16 12.93 4.63
C ARG A 49 1.13 13.22 3.88
N GLU A 50 2.26 13.34 4.57
CA GLU A 50 3.58 13.44 3.94
C GLU A 50 4.13 12.07 3.50
N ILE A 51 3.39 10.99 3.76
CA ILE A 51 3.78 9.62 3.43
C ILE A 51 2.75 9.06 2.45
N GLU A 52 3.14 8.92 1.18
CA GLU A 52 2.26 8.33 0.17
C GLU A 52 2.01 6.86 0.48
N ARG A 53 0.75 6.44 0.29
CA ARG A 53 0.25 5.12 0.67
C ARG A 53 0.23 4.19 -0.55
N THR A 54 1.22 3.31 -0.64
CA THR A 54 1.36 2.34 -1.75
C THR A 54 1.05 0.92 -1.27
N VAL A 55 0.49 0.10 -2.15
CA VAL A 55 0.33 -1.34 -1.92
C VAL A 55 0.79 -2.12 -3.14
N ALA A 56 1.53 -3.19 -2.91
CA ALA A 56 1.99 -4.07 -3.97
C ALA A 56 1.16 -5.36 -4.00
N ILE A 57 0.71 -5.71 -5.21
CA ILE A 57 -0.11 -6.89 -5.48
C ILE A 57 0.53 -7.74 -6.58
N TYR A 58 0.15 -9.00 -6.64
CA TYR A 58 0.59 -9.98 -7.62
C TYR A 58 -0.54 -10.34 -8.59
N PRO A 59 -0.22 -10.83 -9.80
CA PRO A 59 -1.20 -11.16 -10.84
C PRO A 59 -2.39 -12.01 -10.37
N LYS A 60 -2.12 -13.00 -9.52
CA LYS A 60 -3.14 -13.91 -8.97
C LYS A 60 -4.16 -13.26 -8.04
N GLU A 61 -3.89 -12.04 -7.57
CA GLU A 61 -4.75 -11.31 -6.64
C GLU A 61 -5.70 -10.37 -7.39
N VAL A 62 -5.41 -10.03 -8.64
CA VAL A 62 -6.14 -9.00 -9.39
C VAL A 62 -7.60 -9.37 -9.59
N THR A 63 -8.49 -8.61 -8.95
CA THR A 63 -9.93 -8.56 -9.24
C THR A 63 -10.42 -7.11 -9.18
N PRO A 64 -11.52 -6.74 -9.87
CA PRO A 64 -12.11 -5.40 -9.77
C PRO A 64 -12.46 -4.99 -8.34
N GLU A 65 -12.97 -5.93 -7.53
CA GLU A 65 -13.39 -5.68 -6.14
C GLU A 65 -12.19 -5.38 -5.24
N LEU A 66 -11.06 -6.04 -5.47
CA LEU A 66 -9.85 -5.85 -4.68
C LEU A 66 -9.35 -4.41 -4.77
N PHE A 67 -9.44 -3.79 -5.94
CA PHE A 67 -9.01 -2.39 -6.14
C PHE A 67 -9.87 -1.40 -5.38
N ALA A 68 -11.19 -1.59 -5.40
CA ALA A 68 -12.12 -0.78 -4.60
C ALA A 68 -11.80 -0.89 -3.11
N GLN A 69 -11.53 -2.11 -2.62
CA GLN A 69 -11.18 -2.35 -1.22
C GLN A 69 -9.87 -1.67 -0.81
N TYR A 70 -8.83 -1.69 -1.65
CA TYR A 70 -7.59 -0.98 -1.34
C TYR A 70 -7.76 0.54 -1.37
N LYS A 71 -8.56 1.07 -2.30
CA LYS A 71 -8.89 2.50 -2.34
C LYS A 71 -9.62 2.93 -1.07
N GLU A 72 -10.63 2.18 -0.65
CA GLU A 72 -11.37 2.41 0.59
C GLU A 72 -10.46 2.30 1.83
N ALA A 73 -9.51 1.35 1.81
CA ALA A 73 -8.50 1.21 2.85
C ALA A 73 -7.45 2.34 2.87
N GLY A 74 -7.45 3.24 1.89
CA GLY A 74 -6.58 4.41 1.84
C GLY A 74 -5.31 4.25 1.01
N ALA A 75 -5.27 3.31 0.06
CA ALA A 75 -4.19 3.25 -0.93
C ALA A 75 -4.33 4.39 -1.95
N GLU A 76 -3.21 5.05 -2.22
CA GLU A 76 -3.06 6.09 -3.24
C GLU A 76 -2.45 5.50 -4.52
N HIS A 77 -1.60 4.47 -4.38
CA HIS A 77 -0.96 3.78 -5.49
C HIS A 77 -1.11 2.26 -5.36
N ILE A 78 -1.45 1.61 -6.46
CA ILE A 78 -1.41 0.15 -6.60
C ILE A 78 -0.22 -0.21 -7.49
N ILE A 79 0.69 -1.01 -6.96
CA ILE A 79 1.88 -1.51 -7.66
C ILE A 79 1.62 -2.96 -8.06
N LEU A 80 1.30 -3.20 -9.33
CA LEU A 80 1.12 -4.55 -9.86
C LEU A 80 2.49 -5.15 -10.22
N ALA A 81 2.89 -6.19 -9.50
CA ALA A 81 4.07 -6.97 -9.84
C ALA A 81 3.84 -7.72 -11.17
N SER A 82 4.84 -7.70 -12.05
CA SER A 82 4.81 -8.45 -13.30
C SER A 82 6.17 -9.11 -13.53
N GLY A 83 6.14 -10.35 -14.00
CA GLY A 83 7.34 -11.12 -14.37
C GLY A 83 7.46 -11.21 -15.89
N GLY A 84 8.68 -11.39 -16.39
CA GLY A 84 8.92 -11.61 -17.81
C GLY A 84 8.39 -12.98 -18.29
N PRO A 85 7.82 -13.07 -19.51
CA PRO A 85 7.47 -11.98 -20.41
C PRO A 85 6.31 -11.14 -19.83
N PHE A 86 6.44 -9.81 -19.88
CA PHE A 86 5.48 -8.91 -19.26
C PHE A 86 4.11 -9.02 -19.92
N ASP A 87 3.11 -9.46 -19.16
CA ASP A 87 1.71 -9.41 -19.54
C ASP A 87 1.11 -8.09 -19.05
N LEU A 88 0.66 -7.26 -20.01
CA LEU A 88 0.01 -5.97 -19.72
C LEU A 88 -1.52 -6.07 -19.65
N GLY A 89 -2.12 -7.23 -19.95
CA GLY A 89 -3.58 -7.41 -19.91
C GLY A 89 -4.18 -7.14 -18.53
N LEU A 90 -3.43 -7.43 -17.46
CA LEU A 90 -3.85 -7.09 -16.09
C LEU A 90 -3.82 -5.59 -15.79
N VAL A 91 -2.92 -4.84 -16.44
CA VAL A 91 -2.90 -3.38 -16.35
C VAL A 91 -4.11 -2.81 -17.09
N GLU A 92 -4.47 -3.37 -18.23
CA GLU A 92 -5.68 -2.97 -18.97
C GLU A 92 -6.96 -3.21 -18.14
N GLN A 93 -7.07 -4.36 -17.47
CA GLN A 93 -8.18 -4.64 -16.54
C GLN A 93 -8.24 -3.64 -15.39
N LEU A 94 -7.08 -3.26 -14.82
CA LEU A 94 -6.99 -2.26 -13.76
C LEU A 94 -7.44 -0.87 -14.25
N LEU A 95 -7.06 -0.49 -15.46
CA LEU A 95 -7.47 0.79 -16.05
C LEU A 95 -8.97 0.82 -16.38
N ALA A 96 -9.55 -0.31 -16.80
CA ALA A 96 -10.98 -0.41 -17.13
C ALA A 96 -11.91 -0.37 -15.91
N TRP A 97 -11.38 -0.60 -14.70
CA TRP A 97 -12.14 -0.41 -13.45
C TRP A 97 -12.45 1.06 -13.15
N ARG A 98 -11.67 2.00 -13.69
CA ARG A 98 -11.81 3.45 -13.46
C ARG A 98 -12.87 4.08 -14.38
#